data_AF-A0A317YKK8-F1
#
_entry.id   AF-A0A317YKK8-F1
#
_cell.length_a   1.000
_cell.length_b   1.000
_cell.length_c   1.000
_cell.angle_alpha   90.00
_cell.angle_beta   90.00
_cell.angle_gamma   90.00
#
_symmetry.space_group_name_H-M   'P 1'
#
loop_
_entity.id
_entity.type
_entity.pdbx_description
1 polymer ?
#
loop_
_entity_poly.entity_id
_entity_poly.type
_entity_poly.pdbx_seq_one_letter_code
_entity_poly.pdbx_strand_id
1 'polypeptide(L)' 'MGQTLFDKVWNRHVLYGKLGEPQLLYIDLHLIHEVTSPQAYEGLRLQNRKLRRPDLTFATLDHNVPTID' A
#
# COMPACT_ATOMS: atom_id res chain seq x y z
N MET A 1 29.53 11.85 1.72
CA MET A 1 28.31 12.69 1.64
C MET A 1 27.31 12.19 2.65
N GLY A 2 26.53 13.07 3.28
CA GLY A 2 25.47 12.65 4.20
C GLY A 2 24.27 12.06 3.45
N GLN A 3 23.54 11.17 4.11
CA GLN A 3 22.24 10.67 3.62
C GLN A 3 21.12 11.65 4.00
N THR A 4 20.21 11.91 3.06
CA THR A 4 18.98 12.66 3.34
C THR A 4 18.02 11.83 4.21
N LEU A 5 16.97 12.47 4.75
CA LEU A 5 15.91 11.73 5.46
C LEU A 5 15.23 10.73 4.53
N PHE A 6 14.98 11.13 3.27
CA PHE A 6 14.40 10.25 2.26
C PHE A 6 15.26 9.01 2.05
N ASP A 7 16.58 9.18 1.85
CA ASP A 7 17.50 8.05 1.66
C ASP A 7 17.46 7.09 2.85
N LYS A 8 17.41 7.64 4.07
CA LYS A 8 17.36 6.82 5.29
C LYS A 8 16.07 6.00 5.37
N VAL A 9 14.93 6.59 5.04
CA VAL A 9 13.64 5.89 5.03
C VAL A 9 13.62 4.87 3.91
N TRP A 10 13.99 5.25 2.68
CA TRP A 10 13.99 4.35 1.53
C TRP A 10 14.88 3.13 1.75
N ASN A 11 16.14 3.34 2.16
CA ASN A 11 17.11 2.27 2.39
C ASN A 11 16.69 1.30 3.51
N ARG A 12 15.82 1.73 4.44
CA ARG A 12 15.27 0.84 5.48
C ARG A 12 14.21 -0.12 4.95
N HIS A 13 13.52 0.22 3.85
CA HIS A 13 12.36 -0.52 3.35
C HIS A 13 12.64 -1.31 2.07
N VAL A 14 13.78 -1.10 1.41
CA VAL A 14 14.22 -1.94 0.29
C VAL A 14 14.58 -3.33 0.80
N LEU A 15 13.91 -4.35 0.27
CA LEU A 15 14.19 -5.75 0.54
C LEU A 15 15.15 -6.35 -0.50
N TYR A 16 15.09 -5.87 -1.74
CA TYR A 16 15.91 -6.39 -2.85
C TYR A 16 16.03 -5.36 -3.99
N GLY A 17 17.12 -5.45 -4.77
CA GLY A 17 17.39 -4.61 -5.94
C GLY A 17 18.49 -3.57 -5.69
N LYS A 18 19.02 -3.00 -6.78
CA LYS A 18 20.14 -2.05 -6.74
C LYS A 18 19.67 -0.61 -6.98
N LEU A 19 20.48 0.34 -6.55
CA LEU A 19 20.24 1.75 -6.84
C LEU A 19 20.25 1.99 -8.36
N GLY A 20 19.25 2.73 -8.86
CA GLY A 20 19.09 3.00 -10.30
C GLY A 20 18.32 1.93 -11.06
N GLU A 21 17.93 0.84 -10.41
CA GLU A 21 17.07 -0.22 -10.96
C GLU A 21 15.75 -0.29 -10.17
N PRO A 22 14.71 -0.99 -10.69
CA PRO A 22 13.53 -1.29 -9.89
C PRO A 22 13.90 -2.05 -8.61
N GLN A 23 13.41 -1.57 -7.46
CA GLN A 23 13.66 -2.17 -6.16
C GLN A 23 12.36 -2.73 -5.57
N LEU A 24 12.47 -3.86 -4.88
CA LEU A 24 11.37 -4.42 -4.10
C LEU A 24 11.31 -3.70 -2.75
N LEU A 25 10.21 -3.00 -2.51
CA LEU A 25 9.94 -2.31 -1.26
C LEU A 25 8.93 -3.08 -0.42
N TYR A 26 9.17 -3.10 0.88
CA TYR A 26 8.12 -3.44 1.84
C TYR A 26 7.24 -2.20 2.10
N ILE A 27 5.92 -2.39 2.15
CA ILE A 27 4.95 -1.35 2.46
C ILE A 27 4.38 -1.61 3.85
N ASP A 28 4.59 -0.67 4.77
CA ASP A 28 4.23 -0.81 6.19
C ASP A 28 2.82 -0.35 6.51
N LEU A 29 2.16 0.39 5.61
CA LEU A 29 0.78 0.84 5.80
C LEU A 29 0.09 1.04 4.44
N HIS A 30 -1.07 0.44 4.29
CA HIS A 30 -1.97 0.66 3.17
C HIS A 30 -3.15 1.51 3.65
N LEU A 31 -3.31 2.69 3.08
CA LEU A 31 -4.48 3.54 3.27
C LEU A 31 -5.40 3.36 2.06
N ILE A 32 -6.62 2.90 2.30
CA ILE A 32 -7.57 2.52 1.25
C ILE A 32 -8.91 3.21 1.46
N HIS A 33 -9.67 3.37 0.38
CA HIS A 33 -10.99 4.00 0.39
C HIS A 33 -11.96 3.33 -0.59
N GLU A 34 -13.26 3.59 -0.46
CA GLU A 34 -14.34 2.86 -1.13
C GLU A 34 -14.45 3.05 -2.63
N VAL A 35 -13.74 4.02 -3.22
CA VAL A 35 -13.87 4.34 -4.65
C VAL A 35 -12.96 3.48 -5.51
N THR A 36 -11.70 3.32 -5.11
CA THR A 36 -10.66 2.66 -5.94
C THR A 36 -10.25 1.28 -5.41
N SER A 37 -10.50 1.01 -4.14
CA SER A 37 -10.08 -0.22 -3.49
C SER A 37 -10.93 -1.45 -3.84
N PRO A 38 -12.25 -1.34 -4.14
CA PRO A 38 -13.02 -2.51 -4.55
C PRO A 38 -12.42 -3.25 -5.75
N GLN A 39 -11.88 -2.54 -6.74
CA GLN A 39 -11.24 -3.13 -7.92
C GLN A 39 -9.95 -3.89 -7.56
N ALA A 40 -9.16 -3.38 -6.61
CA ALA A 40 -7.96 -4.07 -6.14
C ALA A 40 -8.31 -5.37 -5.38
N TYR A 41 -9.34 -5.34 -4.53
CA TYR A 41 -9.81 -6.52 -3.79
C TYR A 41 -10.46 -7.57 -4.71
N GLU A 42 -11.14 -7.12 -5.76
CA GLU A 42 -11.62 -8.00 -6.82
C GLU A 42 -10.47 -8.74 -7.50
N GLY A 43 -9.38 -8.03 -7.81
CA GLY A 43 -8.15 -8.63 -8.31
C GLY A 43 -7.57 -9.70 -7.38
N LEU A 44 -7.57 -9.46 -6.06
CA LEU A 44 -7.14 -10.47 -5.08
C LEU A 44 -8.04 -11.72 -5.14
N ARG A 45 -9.36 -11.54 -5.18
CA ARG A 45 -10.33 -12.63 -5.22
C ARG A 45 -10.19 -13.48 -6.49
N LEU A 46 -10.08 -12.83 -7.65
CA LEU A 46 -9.88 -13.52 -8.95
C LEU A 46 -8.60 -14.35 -8.98
N GLN A 47 -7.56 -13.89 -8.28
CA GLN A 47 -6.28 -14.60 -8.15
C GLN A 47 -6.24 -15.59 -6.97
N ASN A 48 -7.37 -15.81 -6.30
CA ASN A 48 -7.49 -16.63 -5.09
C ASN A 48 -6.45 -16.25 -3.99
N ARG A 49 -6.22 -14.95 -3.82
CA ARG A 49 -5.29 -14.38 -2.84
C ARG A 49 -6.04 -13.76 -1.68
N LYS A 50 -5.49 -13.91 -0.48
CA LYS A 50 -5.93 -13.18 0.70
C LYS A 50 -5.13 -11.89 0.85
N LEU A 51 -5.72 -10.88 1.48
CA LEU A 51 -4.99 -9.71 1.94
C LEU A 51 -3.89 -10.16 2.91
N ARG A 52 -2.65 -9.71 2.67
CA ARG A 52 -1.48 -10.20 3.41
C ARG A 52 -1.39 -9.64 4.83
N ARG A 53 -1.68 -8.35 5.01
CA ARG A 53 -1.54 -7.62 6.29
C ARG A 53 -2.79 -6.79 6.60
N PRO A 54 -3.89 -7.44 7.05
CA PRO A 54 -5.08 -6.71 7.48
C PRO A 54 -4.78 -5.74 8.63
N ASP A 55 -3.81 -6.08 9.49
CA ASP A 55 -3.33 -5.25 10.61
C ASP A 55 -2.61 -3.97 10.18
N LEU A 56 -2.14 -3.90 8.93
CA LEU A 56 -1.48 -2.75 8.33
C LEU A 56 -2.28 -2.17 7.15
N THR A 57 -3.57 -2.51 7.05
CA THR A 57 -4.45 -1.99 6.00
C THR A 57 -5.62 -1.28 6.66
N PHE A 58 -5.61 0.05 6.56
CA PHE A 58 -6.63 0.91 7.15
C PHE A 58 -7.56 1.44 6.06
N ALA A 59 -8.86 1.22 6.25
CA ALA A 59 -9.90 1.63 5.32
C ALA A 59 -10.71 2.80 5.87
N THR A 60 -10.92 3.81 5.04
CA THR A 60 -11.81 4.93 5.32
C THR A 60 -12.94 4.94 4.30
N LEU A 61 -14.18 5.19 4.76
CA LEU A 61 -15.33 5.47 3.91
C LEU A 61 -15.58 6.98 3.97
N ASP A 62 -15.25 7.74 2.92
CA ASP A 62 -15.26 9.21 3.00
C ASP A 62 -15.68 9.96 1.72
N HIS A 63 -15.73 9.32 0.56
CA HIS A 63 -16.04 10.00 -0.71
C HIS A 63 -17.54 9.90 -1.08
N ASN A 64 -18.15 8.73 -0.88
CA ASN A 64 -19.49 8.37 -1.36
C ASN A 64 -20.39 7.89 -0.21
N VAL A 65 -20.20 8.43 0.99
CA VAL A 65 -21.06 8.12 2.14
C VAL A 65 -22.41 8.81 1.92
N PRO A 66 -23.53 8.06 1.77
CA PRO A 66 -24.84 8.66 1.59
C PRO A 66 -25.18 9.56 2.78
N THR A 67 -25.77 10.72 2.49
CA THR A 67 -26.27 11.65 3.54
C THR A 67 -27.69 11.33 3.98
N ILE A 68 -28.32 10.32 3.35
CA ILE A 68 -29.66 9.82 3.62
C ILE A 68 -29.63 8.29 3.53
N ASP A 69 -30.44 7.64 4.37
CA ASP A 69 -30.61 6.17 4.41
C ASP A 69 -31.42 5.65 3.20
#